data_AF-A0A6P1AHK7-F1
#
_entry.id   AF-A0A6P1AHK7-F1
#
_cell.length_a   1.000
_cell.length_b   1.000
_cell.length_c   1.000
_cell.angle_alpha   90.00
_cell.angle_beta   90.00
_cell.angle_gamma   90.00
#
_symmetry.space_group_name_H-M   'P 1'
#
loop_
_entity.id
_entity.type
_entity.pdbx_description
1 polymer ?
#
loop_
_entity_poly.entity_id
_entity_poly.type
_entity_poly.pdbx_seq_one_letter_code
_entity_poly.pdbx_strand_id
1 'polypeptide(L)'
;LQILLQAANYEQRLFLVSDALAPIGLPEGVYPWDNREITVKNGTARLEDGTLAGTTLPLLVGVTNLVEWGICGIREAIAIATESPRNAIGLTGISPRKPATLLRWHFNQTSSKLTWERL
;
A
#
# COMPACT_ATOMS: atom_id res chain seq x y z
N LEU A 1 9.55 0.28 -12.18
CA LEU A 1 8.61 1.05 -11.34
C LEU A 1 8.78 2.56 -11.52
N GLN A 2 10.00 3.09 -11.38
CA GLN A 2 10.26 4.53 -11.52
C GLN A 2 9.79 5.15 -12.85
N ILE A 3 10.07 4.49 -13.99
CA ILE A 3 9.60 4.93 -15.32
C ILE A 3 8.07 5.02 -15.38
N LEU A 4 7.37 4.05 -14.77
CA LEU A 4 5.92 3.97 -14.80
C LEU A 4 5.28 5.08 -13.94
N LEU A 5 5.86 5.37 -12.76
CA LEU A 5 5.45 6.51 -11.95
C LEU A 5 5.70 7.83 -12.67
N GLN A 6 6.86 8.00 -13.28
CA GLN A 6 7.17 9.21 -14.06
C GLN A 6 6.23 9.39 -15.24
N ALA A 7 5.95 8.33 -16.01
CA ALA A 7 5.04 8.36 -17.15
C ALA A 7 3.58 8.64 -16.74
N ALA A 8 3.17 8.18 -15.55
CA ALA A 8 1.86 8.46 -14.97
C ALA A 8 1.75 9.87 -14.36
N ASN A 9 2.81 10.66 -14.39
CA ASN A 9 2.95 11.89 -13.62
C ASN A 9 2.60 11.69 -12.14
N TYR A 10 3.20 10.63 -11.57
CA TYR A 10 3.08 10.16 -10.19
C TYR A 10 1.62 10.00 -9.76
N GLU A 11 1.11 10.91 -8.94
CA GLU A 11 -0.21 10.85 -8.32
C GLU A 11 -1.37 11.16 -9.28
N GLN A 12 -1.11 11.62 -10.50
CA GLN A 12 -2.19 12.06 -11.40
C GLN A 12 -2.90 10.93 -12.12
N ARG A 13 -2.21 9.83 -12.44
CA ARG A 13 -2.75 8.73 -13.26
C ARG A 13 -2.51 7.35 -12.69
N LEU A 14 -1.89 7.27 -11.52
CA LEU A 14 -1.57 6.01 -10.85
C LEU A 14 -1.85 6.12 -9.35
N PHE A 15 -2.40 5.05 -8.78
CA PHE A 15 -2.55 4.89 -7.35
C PHE A 15 -2.10 3.50 -6.91
N LEU A 16 -1.70 3.41 -5.65
CA LEU A 16 -1.29 2.18 -5.02
C LEU A 16 -2.52 1.35 -4.61
N VAL A 17 -2.45 0.05 -4.84
CA VAL A 17 -3.40 -0.94 -4.31
C VAL A 17 -2.63 -2.01 -3.55
N SER A 18 -3.22 -2.57 -2.50
CA SER A 18 -2.59 -3.71 -1.81
C SER A 18 -2.84 -5.01 -2.55
N ASP A 19 -4.04 -5.18 -3.12
CA ASP A 19 -4.51 -6.49 -3.61
C ASP A 19 -4.32 -7.60 -2.56
N ALA A 20 -4.61 -7.24 -1.30
CA ALA A 20 -4.36 -8.11 -0.16
C ALA A 20 -5.44 -9.20 -0.06
N LEU A 21 -4.99 -10.43 0.18
CA LEU A 21 -5.86 -11.59 0.38
C LEU A 21 -6.40 -11.65 1.81
N ALA A 22 -7.48 -12.42 1.99
CA ALA A 22 -8.18 -12.58 3.26
C ALA A 22 -7.30 -12.86 4.50
N PRO A 23 -6.16 -13.60 4.41
CA PRO A 23 -5.29 -13.82 5.57
C PRO A 23 -4.48 -12.58 6.02
N ILE A 24 -4.73 -11.39 5.48
CA ILE A 24 -4.14 -10.15 5.97
C ILE A 24 -4.39 -9.97 7.47
N GLY A 25 -3.30 -9.74 8.22
CA GLY A 25 -3.33 -9.59 9.68
C GLY A 25 -3.29 -10.90 10.48
N LEU A 26 -3.31 -12.06 9.81
CA LEU A 26 -3.08 -13.36 10.45
C LEU A 26 -1.59 -13.74 10.43
N PRO A 27 -1.13 -14.65 11.32
CA PRO A 27 0.22 -15.19 11.28
C PRO A 27 0.55 -15.88 9.95
N GLU A 28 1.83 -16.13 9.70
CA GLU A 28 2.22 -16.97 8.56
C GLU A 28 1.64 -18.38 8.68
N GLY A 29 1.30 -18.99 7.55
CA GLY A 29 0.63 -20.28 7.53
C GLY A 29 -0.01 -20.64 6.19
N VAL A 30 -0.73 -21.76 6.18
CA VAL A 30 -1.51 -22.23 5.03
C VAL A 30 -2.98 -21.86 5.24
N TYR A 31 -3.60 -21.27 4.23
CA TYR A 31 -4.97 -20.79 4.30
C TYR A 31 -5.80 -21.29 3.11
N PRO A 32 -7.10 -21.55 3.31
CA PRO A 32 -8.00 -21.90 2.21
C PRO A 32 -8.18 -20.72 1.27
N TRP A 33 -8.18 -21.00 -0.03
CA TRP A 33 -8.40 -20.02 -1.09
C TRP A 33 -9.20 -20.65 -2.23
N ASP A 34 -10.53 -20.45 -2.17
CA ASP A 34 -11.49 -21.18 -3.00
C ASP A 34 -11.30 -22.71 -2.83
N ASN A 35 -11.24 -23.49 -3.91
CA ASN A 35 -10.96 -24.93 -3.86
C ASN A 35 -9.45 -25.27 -3.76
N ARG A 36 -8.60 -24.29 -3.46
CA ARG A 36 -7.13 -24.42 -3.36
C ARG A 36 -6.66 -23.97 -1.99
N GLU A 37 -5.35 -24.12 -1.75
CA GLU A 37 -4.67 -23.56 -0.60
C GLU A 37 -3.59 -22.57 -1.03
N ILE A 38 -3.34 -21.57 -0.18
CA ILE A 38 -2.22 -20.65 -0.32
C ILE A 38 -1.30 -20.75 0.89
N THR A 39 0.00 -20.76 0.65
CA THR A 39 1.03 -20.59 1.68
C THR A 39 1.40 -19.13 1.79
N VAL A 40 1.24 -18.55 2.97
CA VAL A 40 1.61 -17.18 3.29
C VAL A 40 2.95 -17.17 4.02
N LYS A 41 3.93 -16.48 3.45
CA LYS A 41 5.26 -16.28 4.02
C LYS A 41 5.78 -14.90 3.69
N ASN A 42 6.33 -14.19 4.67
CA ASN A 42 6.83 -12.82 4.57
C ASN A 42 5.86 -11.87 3.85
N GLY A 43 4.57 -11.95 4.18
CA GLY A 43 3.54 -11.12 3.54
C GLY A 43 3.19 -11.49 2.09
N THR A 44 3.74 -12.58 1.54
CA THR A 44 3.48 -13.04 0.17
C THR A 44 2.70 -14.35 0.20
N ALA A 45 1.63 -14.44 -0.57
CA ALA A 45 0.83 -15.65 -0.72
C ALA A 45 1.16 -16.37 -2.04
N ARG A 46 1.38 -17.68 -1.98
CA ARG A 46 1.63 -18.52 -3.16
C ARG A 46 0.82 -19.80 -3.12
N LEU A 47 0.42 -20.27 -4.30
CA LEU A 47 -0.13 -21.62 -4.49
C LEU A 47 0.96 -22.68 -4.28
N GLU A 48 0.53 -23.96 -4.21
CA GLU A 48 1.43 -25.11 -4.05
C GLU A 48 2.51 -25.20 -5.14
N ASP A 49 2.15 -24.86 -6.38
CA ASP A 49 3.08 -24.82 -7.52
C ASP A 49 4.05 -23.62 -7.51
N GLY A 50 3.96 -22.76 -6.49
CA GLY A 50 4.76 -21.55 -6.33
C GLY A 50 4.20 -20.31 -7.04
N THR A 51 3.08 -20.42 -7.76
CA THR A 51 2.42 -19.29 -8.42
C THR A 51 2.06 -18.20 -7.40
N LEU A 52 2.35 -16.94 -7.73
CA LEU A 52 1.98 -15.80 -6.88
C LEU A 52 0.46 -15.64 -6.86
N ALA A 53 -0.13 -15.76 -5.68
CA ALA A 53 -1.57 -15.63 -5.46
C ALA A 53 -1.97 -14.22 -5.01
N GLY A 54 -1.06 -13.50 -4.35
CA GLY A 54 -1.29 -12.15 -3.85
C GLY A 54 -0.38 -11.80 -2.67
N THR A 55 -0.78 -10.81 -1.88
CA THR A 55 -0.07 -10.39 -0.67
C THR A 55 -0.97 -10.43 0.55
N THR A 56 -0.39 -10.43 1.74
CA THR A 56 -1.07 -10.18 3.02
C THR A 56 -0.52 -8.91 3.69
N LEU A 57 0.19 -8.07 2.94
CA LEU A 57 0.72 -6.79 3.43
C LEU A 57 -0.36 -5.69 3.39
N PRO A 58 -0.48 -4.88 4.46
CA PRO A 58 -1.32 -3.69 4.45
C PRO A 58 -0.87 -2.66 3.40
N LEU A 59 -1.82 -1.91 2.85
CA LEU A 59 -1.58 -0.88 1.81
C LEU A 59 -0.44 0.09 2.17
N LEU A 60 -0.41 0.54 3.43
CA LEU A 60 0.56 1.55 3.88
C LEU A 60 2.00 1.00 3.98
N VAL A 61 2.19 -0.33 3.97
CA VAL A 61 3.53 -0.93 3.79
C VAL A 61 4.06 -0.64 2.39
N GLY A 62 3.19 -0.56 1.38
CA GLY A 62 3.61 -0.15 0.04
C GLY A 62 4.11 1.30 0.00
N VAL A 63 3.54 2.20 0.81
CA VAL A 63 4.03 3.58 0.95
C VAL A 63 5.43 3.62 1.54
N THR A 64 5.68 2.87 2.62
CA THR A 64 7.01 2.78 3.23
C THR A 64 8.02 2.17 2.27
N ASN A 65 7.64 1.10 1.56
CA ASN A 65 8.48 0.46 0.55
C ASN A 65 8.88 1.42 -0.59
N LEU A 66 7.95 2.21 -1.12
CA LEU A 66 8.26 3.17 -2.19
C LEU A 66 9.32 4.18 -1.78
N VAL A 67 9.28 4.65 -0.54
CA VAL A 67 10.27 5.60 0.01
C VAL A 67 11.59 4.89 0.31
N GLU A 68 11.56 3.75 1.01
CA GLU A 68 12.77 3.00 1.40
C GLU A 68 13.53 2.45 0.19
N TRP A 69 12.83 2.10 -0.89
CA TRP A 69 13.43 1.67 -2.15
C TRP A 69 13.91 2.84 -3.04
N GLY A 70 13.72 4.09 -2.61
CA GLY A 70 14.15 5.29 -3.35
C GLY A 70 13.38 5.51 -4.66
N ILE A 71 12.16 4.99 -4.76
CA ILE A 71 11.36 5.04 -5.99
C ILE A 71 10.71 6.42 -6.18
N CYS A 72 10.23 7.03 -5.10
CA CYS A 72 9.69 8.39 -5.08
C CYS A 72 9.84 9.04 -3.70
N GLY A 73 9.63 10.35 -3.62
CA GLY A 73 9.66 11.08 -2.36
C GLY A 73 8.48 10.73 -1.44
N ILE A 74 8.58 11.16 -0.18
CA ILE A 74 7.57 10.88 0.87
C ILE A 74 6.21 11.44 0.48
N ARG A 75 6.18 12.66 -0.07
CA ARG A 75 4.93 13.33 -0.47
C ARG A 75 4.23 12.53 -1.56
N GLU A 76 4.96 12.15 -2.59
CA GLU A 76 4.45 11.40 -3.74
C GLU A 76 3.97 10.01 -3.30
N ALA A 77 4.75 9.31 -2.47
CA ALA A 77 4.38 7.99 -1.95
C ALA A 77 3.07 8.03 -1.15
N ILE A 78 2.89 9.05 -0.29
CA ILE A 78 1.65 9.23 0.47
C ILE A 78 0.49 9.56 -0.49
N ALA A 79 0.68 10.52 -1.40
CA ALA A 79 -0.37 10.96 -2.33
C ALA A 79 -0.89 9.83 -3.23
N ILE A 80 0.00 8.98 -3.73
CA ILE A 80 -0.34 7.82 -4.58
C ILE A 80 -1.19 6.79 -3.82
N ALA A 81 -1.10 6.73 -2.48
CA ALA A 81 -1.92 5.83 -1.66
C ALA A 81 -3.19 6.49 -1.07
N THR A 82 -3.33 7.82 -1.11
CA THR A 82 -4.45 8.54 -0.49
C THR A 82 -5.21 9.43 -1.47
N GLU A 83 -4.56 10.45 -2.01
CA GLU A 83 -5.17 11.46 -2.88
C GLU A 83 -5.50 10.92 -4.28
N SER A 84 -4.59 10.13 -4.86
CA SER A 84 -4.77 9.52 -6.18
C SER A 84 -5.98 8.60 -6.26
N PRO A 85 -6.17 7.59 -5.36
CA PRO A 85 -7.35 6.75 -5.41
C PRO A 85 -8.62 7.54 -5.13
N ARG A 86 -8.59 8.53 -4.21
CA ARG A 86 -9.72 9.44 -3.93
C ARG A 86 -10.18 10.18 -5.19
N ASN A 87 -9.24 10.73 -5.94
CA ASN A 87 -9.51 11.41 -7.21
C ASN A 87 -10.06 10.44 -8.26
N ALA A 88 -9.49 9.23 -8.35
CA ALA A 88 -9.89 8.22 -9.33
C ALA A 88 -11.36 7.79 -9.18
N ILE A 89 -11.88 7.75 -7.95
CA ILE A 89 -13.29 7.43 -7.66
C ILE A 89 -14.18 8.67 -7.51
N GLY A 90 -13.67 9.87 -7.82
CA GLY A 90 -14.45 11.11 -7.83
C GLY A 90 -14.91 11.61 -6.45
N LEU A 91 -14.24 11.23 -5.36
CA LEU A 91 -14.59 11.71 -4.02
C LEU A 91 -13.96 13.09 -3.73
N THR A 92 -14.64 13.92 -2.94
CA THR A 92 -14.12 15.23 -2.51
C THR A 92 -13.08 15.08 -1.40
N GLY A 93 -12.08 15.95 -1.38
CA GLY A 93 -11.05 16.01 -0.33
C GLY A 93 -11.55 16.55 1.02
N ILE A 94 -10.61 16.73 1.95
CA ILE A 94 -10.87 17.27 3.28
C ILE A 94 -11.40 18.70 3.15
N SER A 95 -12.51 18.99 3.84
CA SER A 95 -13.13 20.31 3.86
C SER A 95 -13.47 20.74 5.29
N PRO A 96 -13.43 22.04 5.61
CA PRO A 96 -13.81 22.54 6.92
C PRO A 96 -15.18 22.04 7.36
N ARG A 97 -15.32 21.71 8.65
CA ARG A 97 -16.58 21.25 9.27
C ARG A 97 -17.13 19.91 8.74
N LYS A 98 -16.34 19.12 8.02
CA LYS A 98 -16.67 17.71 7.73
C LYS A 98 -15.81 16.76 8.57
N PRO A 99 -16.35 15.60 8.98
CA PRO A 99 -15.55 14.54 9.58
C PRO A 99 -14.40 14.13 8.66
N ALA A 100 -13.23 13.83 9.23
CA ALA A 100 -12.07 13.36 8.50
C ALA A 100 -11.42 12.20 9.25
N THR A 101 -10.98 11.18 8.50
CA THR A 101 -10.10 10.14 9.00
C THR A 101 -8.67 10.52 8.62
N LEU A 102 -7.79 10.60 9.61
CA LEU A 102 -6.44 11.11 9.40
C LEU A 102 -5.39 10.05 9.78
N LEU A 103 -4.29 10.08 9.03
CA LEU A 103 -3.07 9.35 9.33
C LEU A 103 -1.98 10.39 9.64
N ARG A 104 -1.25 10.18 10.73
CA ARG A 104 -0.06 10.95 11.04
C ARG A 104 1.16 10.17 10.57
N TRP A 105 2.00 10.82 9.76
CA TRP A 105 3.23 10.24 9.24
C TRP A 105 4.44 10.81 9.97
N HIS A 106 5.42 9.97 10.29
CA HIS A 106 6.68 10.33 10.92
C HIS A 106 7.83 9.82 10.06
N PHE A 107 8.72 10.72 9.66
CA PHE A 107 9.92 10.35 8.91
C PHE A 107 11.16 10.54 9.78
N ASN A 108 11.93 9.48 9.95
CA ASN A 108 13.23 9.53 10.60
C ASN A 108 14.32 9.72 9.54
N GLN A 109 14.95 10.88 9.52
CA GLN A 109 15.99 11.23 8.54
C GLN A 109 17.24 10.35 8.67
N THR A 110 17.59 9.91 9.88
CA THR A 110 18.79 9.10 10.12
C THR A 110 18.62 7.66 9.65
N SER A 111 17.46 7.06 9.90
CA SER A 111 17.19 5.68 9.47
C SER A 111 16.49 5.58 8.12
N SER A 112 16.14 6.71 7.50
CA SER A 112 15.28 6.79 6.31
C SER A 112 13.96 6.02 6.45
N LYS A 113 13.49 5.82 7.69
CA LYS A 113 12.30 5.03 7.99
C LYS A 113 11.07 5.92 8.08
N LEU A 114 10.02 5.54 7.37
CA LEU A 114 8.72 6.17 7.41
C LEU A 114 7.76 5.32 8.26
N THR A 115 7.14 5.92 9.27
CA THR A 115 6.12 5.27 10.11
C THR A 115 4.83 6.08 10.13
N TRP A 116 3.74 5.46 10.58
CA TRP A 116 2.44 6.11 10.64
C TRP A 116 1.59 5.61 11.82
N GLU A 117 0.64 6.44 12.23
CA GLU A 117 -0.41 6.12 13.19
C GLU A 117 -1.75 6.72 12.75
N ARG A 118 -2.87 6.13 13.20
CA ARG A 118 -4.20 6.68 12.99
C ARG A 118 -4.51 7.70 14.10
N LEU A 119 -5.15 8.81 13.73
CA LEU A 119 -5.67 9.83 14.67
C LEU A 119 -7.16 9.66 14.95
#